data_AF-A0A818QST7-F1
#
_entry.id   AF-A0A818QST7-F1
#
_cell.length_a   1.000
_cell.length_b   1.000
_cell.length_c   1.000
_cell.angle_alpha   90.00
_cell.angle_beta   90.00
_cell.angle_gamma   90.00
#
_symmetry.space_group_name_H-M   'P 1'
#
loop_
_entity.id
_entity.type
_entity.pdbx_description
1 polymer ?
#
loop_
_entity_poly.entity_id
_entity_poly.type
_entity_poly.pdbx_seq_one_letter_code
_entity_poly.pdbx_strand_id
1 'polypeptide(L)'
;MDEYKIYHLRRRPNHAHLEIGNTSEYKALRQRLNCKSFKWFLDNVAYEMAEKYPLPPANLVWGEMRNELYTDKCADTLGNQYGQRVSIGGCHGQGGNQLFRINTEGEWSVDEQCYISERDSIVARHCVQGGKWIPKGEWKYDNQTRQILSTNVNKCVATDGKVLLLETCQNNSTAQKWTWKETYIV
;
A
#
# COMPACT_ATOMS: atom_id res chain seq x y z
N MET A 1 14.66 0.22 -16.01
CA MET A 1 14.54 1.28 -14.98
C MET A 1 15.71 1.27 -13.99
N ASP A 2 16.84 0.62 -14.30
CA ASP A 2 18.05 0.64 -13.44
C ASP A 2 17.75 0.39 -11.95
N GLU A 3 18.28 1.22 -11.05
CA GLU A 3 18.01 1.21 -9.62
C GLU A 3 16.56 1.56 -9.26
N TYR A 4 15.84 2.28 -10.13
CA TYR A 4 14.48 2.77 -9.87
C TYR A 4 13.40 1.68 -9.95
N LYS A 5 13.75 0.47 -10.41
CA LYS A 5 12.81 -0.67 -10.40
C LYS A 5 12.27 -1.00 -9.00
N ILE A 6 13.02 -0.66 -7.94
CA ILE A 6 12.59 -0.87 -6.56
C ILE A 6 11.32 -0.09 -6.21
N TYR A 7 11.11 1.08 -6.82
CA TYR A 7 9.93 1.90 -6.55
C TYR A 7 8.66 1.31 -7.16
N HIS A 8 8.78 0.62 -8.29
CA HIS A 8 7.70 -0.22 -8.83
C HIS A 8 7.37 -1.35 -7.85
N LEU A 9 8.37 -2.04 -7.33
CA LEU A 9 8.18 -3.13 -6.37
C LEU A 9 7.65 -2.65 -5.01
N ARG A 10 7.89 -1.40 -4.61
CA ARG A 10 7.24 -0.81 -3.41
C ARG A 10 5.74 -0.61 -3.62
N ARG A 11 5.31 -0.19 -4.81
CA ARG A 11 3.89 -0.05 -5.15
C ARG A 11 3.21 -1.40 -5.44
N ARG A 12 3.94 -2.31 -6.09
CA ARG A 12 3.52 -3.65 -6.52
C ARG A 12 4.43 -4.73 -5.95
N PRO A 13 4.43 -4.93 -4.62
CA PRO A 13 5.33 -5.89 -3.98
C PRO A 13 5.03 -7.35 -4.39
N ASN A 14 3.78 -7.63 -4.76
CA ASN A 14 3.35 -8.90 -5.32
C ASN A 14 4.05 -9.28 -6.65
N HIS A 15 4.73 -8.35 -7.33
CA HIS A 15 5.50 -8.61 -8.55
C HIS A 15 6.97 -8.99 -8.28
N ALA A 16 7.42 -9.07 -7.03
CA ALA A 16 8.84 -9.30 -6.70
C ALA A 16 9.40 -10.63 -7.25
N HIS A 17 8.53 -11.61 -7.51
CA HIS A 17 8.89 -12.94 -8.01
C HIS A 17 8.33 -13.25 -9.40
N LEU A 18 7.82 -12.23 -10.10
CA LEU A 18 7.25 -12.42 -11.42
C LEU A 18 8.30 -12.90 -12.41
N GLU A 19 8.04 -14.00 -13.10
CA GLU A 19 8.89 -14.46 -14.20
C GLU A 19 8.71 -13.55 -15.43
N ILE A 20 9.68 -12.66 -15.65
CA ILE A 20 9.66 -11.70 -16.77
C ILE A 20 10.26 -12.26 -18.06
N GLY A 21 10.61 -13.55 -18.08
CA GLY A 21 11.28 -14.20 -19.20
C GLY A 21 12.70 -13.71 -19.48
N ASN A 22 13.24 -14.11 -20.63
CA ASN A 22 14.60 -13.75 -21.04
C ASN A 22 14.67 -12.29 -21.51
N THR A 23 15.47 -11.48 -20.82
CA THR A 23 15.66 -10.04 -21.13
C THR A 23 17.03 -9.73 -21.76
N SER A 24 17.79 -10.75 -22.15
CA SER A 24 19.19 -10.59 -22.60
C SER A 24 19.31 -9.75 -23.88
N GLU A 25 18.41 -9.96 -24.85
CA GLU A 25 18.43 -9.23 -26.12
C GLU A 25 18.17 -7.73 -25.91
N TYR A 26 17.20 -7.37 -25.06
CA TYR A 26 16.89 -5.98 -24.75
C TYR A 26 18.03 -5.29 -23.99
N LYS A 27 18.69 -6.00 -23.07
CA LYS A 27 19.87 -5.49 -22.36
C LYS A 27 21.05 -5.27 -23.31
N ALA A 28 21.31 -6.23 -24.21
CA ALA A 28 22.36 -6.12 -25.21
C ALA A 28 22.08 -4.99 -26.21
N LEU A 29 20.83 -4.82 -26.64
CA LEU A 29 20.43 -3.71 -27.50
C LEU A 29 20.71 -2.34 -26.84
N ARG A 30 20.36 -2.19 -25.56
CA ARG A 30 20.61 -0.97 -24.79
C ARG A 30 22.10 -0.63 -24.72
N GLN A 31 22.96 -1.64 -24.53
CA GLN A 31 24.41 -1.47 -24.51
C GLN A 31 24.96 -1.08 -25.89
N ARG A 32 24.56 -1.78 -26.96
CA ARG A 32 24.99 -1.49 -28.33
C ARG A 32 24.63 -0.07 -28.79
N LEU A 33 23.45 0.41 -28.43
CA LEU A 33 22.98 1.75 -28.77
C LEU A 33 23.47 2.85 -27.82
N ASN A 34 24.30 2.50 -26.82
CA ASN A 34 24.80 3.42 -25.80
C ASN A 34 23.69 4.28 -25.17
N CYS A 35 22.54 3.66 -24.87
CA CYS A 35 21.39 4.38 -24.34
C CYS A 35 21.71 4.98 -22.97
N LYS A 36 21.10 6.14 -22.68
CA LYS A 36 21.26 6.84 -21.40
C LYS A 36 20.64 6.05 -20.22
N SER A 37 21.01 6.44 -19.00
CA SER A 37 20.45 5.86 -17.77
C SER A 37 19.00 6.31 -17.56
N PHE A 38 18.26 5.55 -16.76
CA PHE A 38 16.92 5.95 -16.35
C PHE A 38 16.96 7.22 -15.48
N LYS A 39 18.03 7.42 -14.69
CA LYS A 39 18.28 8.69 -14.00
C LYS A 39 18.38 9.86 -14.98
N TRP A 40 19.15 9.72 -16.07
CA TRP A 40 19.25 10.76 -17.09
C TRP A 40 17.88 11.09 -17.69
N PHE A 41 17.06 10.07 -17.95
CA PHE A 41 15.69 10.26 -18.43
C PHE A 41 14.84 11.07 -17.42
N LEU A 42 14.87 10.71 -16.14
CA LEU A 42 14.17 11.45 -15.10
C LEU A 42 14.67 12.90 -14.97
N ASP A 43 15.97 13.14 -15.07
CA ASP A 43 16.54 14.48 -14.89
C ASP A 43 16.34 15.40 -16.11
N ASN A 44 16.28 14.85 -17.33
CA ASN A 44 16.36 15.64 -18.58
C ASN A 44 15.08 15.58 -19.43
N VAL A 45 14.30 14.51 -19.35
CA VAL A 45 13.08 14.32 -20.17
C VAL A 45 11.83 14.38 -19.31
N ALA A 46 11.88 13.77 -18.12
CA ALA A 46 10.74 13.65 -17.21
C ALA A 46 10.97 14.36 -15.88
N TYR A 47 11.56 15.56 -15.93
CA TYR A 47 12.03 16.32 -14.75
C TYR A 47 10.92 16.67 -13.75
N GLU A 48 9.70 16.87 -14.23
CA GLU A 48 8.52 17.18 -13.40
C GLU A 48 7.99 15.95 -12.64
N MET A 49 8.42 14.73 -13.02
CA MET A 49 7.90 13.50 -12.43
C MET A 49 8.25 13.37 -10.96
N ALA A 50 9.46 13.73 -10.55
CA ALA A 50 9.89 13.59 -9.16
C ALA A 50 9.15 14.55 -8.22
N GLU A 51 8.78 15.74 -8.72
CA GLU A 51 7.99 16.72 -7.97
C GLU A 51 6.53 16.28 -7.85
N LYS A 52 5.92 15.84 -8.96
CA LYS A 52 4.51 15.45 -9.00
C LYS A 52 4.22 14.08 -8.38
N TYR A 53 5.17 13.16 -8.50
CA TYR A 53 5.07 11.77 -8.07
C TYR A 53 6.34 11.37 -7.31
N PRO A 54 6.46 11.78 -6.03
CA PRO A 54 7.62 11.44 -5.24
C PRO A 54 7.85 9.93 -5.16
N LEU A 55 9.11 9.56 -5.00
CA LEU A 55 9.52 8.16 -4.92
C LEU A 55 8.95 7.54 -3.63
N PRO A 56 8.19 6.43 -3.72
CA PRO A 56 7.51 5.85 -2.57
C PRO A 56 8.53 5.36 -1.52
N PRO A 57 8.28 5.58 -0.22
CA PRO A 57 9.03 4.98 0.88
C PRO A 57 8.98 3.45 0.86
N ALA A 58 9.82 2.81 1.67
CA ALA A 58 9.78 1.35 1.83
C ALA A 58 8.48 0.92 2.51
N ASN A 59 7.96 -0.25 2.16
CA ASN A 59 6.82 -0.83 2.86
C ASN A 59 7.26 -1.31 4.25
N LEU A 60 6.49 -0.95 5.28
CA LEU A 60 6.61 -1.52 6.63
C LEU A 60 5.93 -2.88 6.67
N VAL A 61 4.70 -2.94 6.14
CA VAL A 61 3.90 -4.15 5.95
C VAL A 61 3.11 -4.05 4.65
N TRP A 62 2.82 -5.19 4.05
CA TRP A 62 2.01 -5.28 2.84
C TRP A 62 1.41 -6.67 2.69
N GLY A 63 0.40 -6.80 1.82
CA GLY A 63 -0.26 -8.06 1.53
C GLY A 63 -1.75 -8.02 1.85
N GLU A 64 -2.31 -9.20 2.08
CA GLU A 64 -3.68 -9.33 2.56
C GLU A 64 -3.74 -8.98 4.05
N MET A 65 -4.54 -7.98 4.39
CA MET A 65 -4.77 -7.58 5.77
C MET A 65 -5.91 -8.43 6.37
N ARG A 66 -5.54 -9.45 7.16
CA ARG A 66 -6.43 -10.46 7.74
C ARG A 66 -6.79 -10.13 9.18
N ASN A 67 -8.07 -10.21 9.52
CA ASN A 67 -8.53 -9.96 10.89
C ASN A 67 -8.41 -11.23 11.76
N GLU A 68 -8.08 -11.07 13.05
CA GLU A 68 -7.95 -12.20 13.97
C GLU A 68 -9.30 -12.74 14.48
N LEU A 69 -10.33 -11.90 14.60
CA LEU A 69 -11.69 -12.35 14.96
C LEU A 69 -12.40 -13.00 13.77
N TYR A 70 -12.32 -12.38 12.60
CA TYR A 70 -12.94 -12.87 11.35
C TYR A 70 -11.88 -13.57 10.48
N THR A 71 -11.52 -14.79 10.88
CA THR A 71 -10.32 -15.50 10.39
C THR A 71 -10.27 -15.82 8.89
N ASP A 72 -11.42 -15.89 8.20
CA ASP A 72 -11.52 -16.07 6.74
C ASP A 72 -11.69 -14.74 5.99
N LYS A 73 -11.65 -13.61 6.70
CA LYS A 73 -11.94 -12.29 6.16
C LYS A 73 -10.72 -11.38 6.09
N CYS A 74 -10.68 -10.65 4.98
CA CYS A 74 -9.64 -9.70 4.65
C CYS A 74 -10.27 -8.32 4.42
N ALA A 75 -9.49 -7.27 4.69
CA ALA A 75 -9.81 -5.98 4.12
C ALA A 75 -9.85 -6.08 2.59
N ASP A 76 -10.86 -5.45 2.01
CA ASP A 76 -11.15 -5.54 0.59
C ASP A 76 -11.73 -4.20 0.13
N THR A 77 -11.16 -3.63 -0.93
CA THR A 77 -11.71 -2.40 -1.48
C THR A 77 -13.02 -2.62 -2.23
N LEU A 78 -13.35 -3.83 -2.68
CA LEU A 78 -14.55 -4.16 -3.50
C LEU A 78 -14.78 -3.22 -4.69
N GLY A 79 -13.72 -2.58 -5.21
CA GLY A 79 -13.84 -1.55 -6.25
C GLY A 79 -14.41 -0.21 -5.76
N ASN A 80 -14.39 0.02 -4.44
CA ASN A 80 -14.89 1.22 -3.80
C ASN A 80 -14.20 2.48 -4.34
N GLN A 81 -15.02 3.52 -4.51
CA GLN A 81 -14.65 4.84 -4.99
C GLN A 81 -14.16 5.73 -3.84
N TYR A 82 -13.61 6.89 -4.18
CA TYR A 82 -13.21 7.89 -3.20
C TYR A 82 -14.35 8.25 -2.25
N GLY A 83 -14.06 8.33 -0.94
CA GLY A 83 -15.03 8.62 0.12
C GLY A 83 -15.76 7.43 0.69
N GLN A 84 -15.61 6.25 0.08
CA GLN A 84 -16.16 5.03 0.65
C GLN A 84 -15.22 4.41 1.68
N ARG A 85 -15.81 3.67 2.62
CA ARG A 85 -15.09 2.90 3.64
C ARG A 85 -14.47 1.66 3.01
N VAL A 86 -13.41 1.14 3.63
CA VAL A 86 -12.87 -0.17 3.27
C VAL A 86 -13.82 -1.26 3.75
N SER A 87 -14.16 -2.20 2.87
CA SER A 87 -15.04 -3.32 3.17
C SER A 87 -14.23 -4.50 3.70
N ILE A 88 -14.95 -5.49 4.25
CA ILE A 88 -14.42 -6.78 4.63
C ILE A 88 -14.98 -7.84 3.68
N GLY A 89 -14.09 -8.55 2.99
CA GLY A 89 -14.39 -9.61 2.04
C GLY A 89 -13.79 -10.94 2.46
N GLY A 90 -14.12 -12.02 1.75
CA GLY A 90 -13.40 -13.30 1.93
C GLY A 90 -11.99 -13.20 1.38
N CYS A 91 -10.98 -13.67 2.12
CA CYS A 91 -9.60 -13.67 1.65
C CYS A 91 -9.42 -14.59 0.43
N HIS A 92 -8.87 -14.11 -0.67
CA HIS A 92 -8.77 -14.90 -1.91
C HIS A 92 -7.35 -15.12 -2.47
N GLY A 93 -6.34 -14.45 -1.95
CA GLY A 93 -4.93 -14.67 -2.29
C GLY A 93 -4.56 -14.23 -3.70
N GLN A 94 -5.26 -13.23 -4.26
CA GLN A 94 -5.05 -12.78 -5.65
C GLN A 94 -4.43 -11.38 -5.74
N GLY A 95 -4.16 -10.74 -4.60
CA GLY A 95 -3.74 -9.35 -4.55
C GLY A 95 -4.87 -8.41 -4.98
N GLY A 96 -4.61 -7.49 -5.91
CA GLY A 96 -5.62 -6.55 -6.42
C GLY A 96 -6.23 -5.68 -5.32
N ASN A 97 -7.55 -5.72 -5.22
CA ASN A 97 -8.37 -5.05 -4.20
C ASN A 97 -8.10 -5.52 -2.75
N GLN A 98 -7.36 -6.62 -2.54
CA GLN A 98 -6.93 -7.08 -1.22
C GLN A 98 -5.43 -6.89 -0.98
N LEU A 99 -4.73 -6.14 -1.83
CA LEU A 99 -3.30 -5.84 -1.68
C LEU A 99 -3.08 -4.49 -1.00
N PHE A 100 -3.14 -4.48 0.33
CA PHE A 100 -2.91 -3.28 1.13
C PHE A 100 -1.42 -3.13 1.46
N ARG A 101 -1.00 -1.89 1.74
CA ARG A 101 0.36 -1.57 2.19
C ARG A 101 0.33 -0.40 3.16
N ILE A 102 1.15 -0.50 4.21
CA ILE A 102 1.52 0.62 5.08
C ILE A 102 3.02 0.82 4.94
N ASN A 103 3.45 2.02 4.57
CA ASN A 103 4.86 2.33 4.38
C ASN A 103 5.53 2.88 5.65
N THR A 104 6.85 3.00 5.63
CA THR A 104 7.65 3.48 6.78
C THR A 104 7.38 4.94 7.16
N GLU A 105 6.70 5.70 6.31
CA GLU A 105 6.25 7.07 6.59
C GLU A 105 4.78 7.13 7.01
N GLY A 106 4.15 5.99 7.33
CA GLY A 106 2.77 5.93 7.81
C GLY A 106 1.72 6.21 6.75
N GLU A 107 2.03 6.01 5.48
CA GLU A 107 1.05 6.04 4.40
C GLU A 107 0.36 4.68 4.27
N TRP A 108 -0.98 4.65 4.35
CA TRP A 108 -1.77 3.47 4.00
C TRP A 108 -2.34 3.63 2.59
N SER A 109 -2.02 2.70 1.70
CA SER A 109 -2.49 2.73 0.31
C SER A 109 -2.86 1.36 -0.27
N VAL A 110 -3.68 1.39 -1.31
CA VAL A 110 -3.98 0.29 -2.28
C VAL A 110 -3.94 0.94 -3.65
N ASP A 111 -3.26 0.32 -4.62
CA ASP A 111 -3.12 0.89 -5.97
C ASP A 111 -2.60 2.34 -5.95
N GLU A 112 -3.39 3.31 -6.40
CA GLU A 112 -3.09 4.75 -6.37
C GLU A 112 -3.99 5.51 -5.37
N GLN A 113 -4.78 4.76 -4.57
CA GLN A 113 -5.63 5.31 -3.51
C GLN A 113 -4.89 5.29 -2.18
N CYS A 114 -5.08 6.35 -1.41
CA CYS A 114 -4.62 6.44 -0.04
C CYS A 114 -5.79 6.49 0.94
N TYR A 115 -5.60 5.98 2.15
CA TYR A 115 -6.65 5.88 3.16
C TYR A 115 -6.37 6.80 4.33
N ILE A 116 -7.34 7.64 4.69
CA ILE A 116 -7.21 8.59 5.81
C ILE A 116 -8.29 8.30 6.87
N SER A 117 -8.04 8.70 8.10
CA SER A 117 -9.07 8.74 9.15
C SER A 117 -9.99 9.95 8.99
N GLU A 118 -11.30 9.69 9.07
CA GLU A 118 -12.34 10.71 9.17
C GLU A 118 -13.30 10.31 10.30
N ARG A 119 -13.13 10.95 11.47
CA ARG A 119 -13.83 10.61 12.73
C ARG A 119 -13.60 9.14 13.11
N ASP A 120 -14.61 8.30 12.85
CA ASP A 120 -14.63 6.87 13.19
C ASP A 120 -14.49 5.98 11.94
N SER A 121 -14.12 6.56 10.80
CA SER A 121 -14.06 5.88 9.50
C SER A 121 -12.67 5.94 8.88
N ILE A 122 -12.34 4.93 8.08
CA ILE A 122 -11.20 4.93 7.18
C ILE A 122 -11.74 5.08 5.77
N VAL A 123 -11.35 6.12 5.05
CA VAL A 123 -11.91 6.45 3.73
C VAL A 123 -10.85 6.60 2.65
N ALA A 124 -11.19 6.19 1.43
CA ALA A 124 -10.33 6.37 0.27
C ALA A 124 -10.28 7.83 -0.19
N ARG A 125 -9.07 8.33 -0.47
CA ARG A 125 -8.77 9.66 -1.01
C ARG A 125 -7.66 9.58 -2.05
N HIS A 126 -7.52 10.63 -2.84
CA HIS A 126 -6.29 10.86 -3.60
C HIS A 126 -5.13 11.06 -2.62
N CYS A 127 -3.97 10.47 -2.92
CA CYS A 127 -2.76 10.62 -2.10
C CYS A 127 -2.22 12.07 -2.11
N VAL A 128 -2.66 12.92 -3.04
CA VAL A 128 -2.30 14.34 -3.09
C VAL A 128 -3.55 15.19 -3.00
N GLN A 129 -3.63 16.03 -1.98
CA GLN A 129 -4.73 16.98 -1.79
C GLN A 129 -4.17 18.38 -1.51
N GLY A 130 -4.58 19.37 -2.30
CA GLY A 130 -4.08 20.75 -2.17
C GLY A 130 -2.55 20.87 -2.28
N GLY A 131 -1.92 20.03 -3.10
CA GLY A 131 -0.46 19.98 -3.27
C GLY A 131 0.31 19.29 -2.14
N LYS A 132 -0.39 18.73 -1.14
CA LYS A 132 0.24 17.99 -0.04
C LYS A 132 -0.02 16.50 -0.17
N TRP A 133 1.02 15.71 0.08
CA TRP A 133 0.91 14.26 0.16
C TRP A 133 0.26 13.86 1.49
N ILE A 134 -0.87 13.14 1.42
CA ILE A 134 -1.63 12.61 2.54
C ILE A 134 -1.80 11.10 2.32
N PRO A 135 -1.84 10.24 3.36
CA PRO A 135 -1.79 10.45 4.81
C PRO A 135 -0.38 10.31 5.42
N LYS A 136 0.61 11.07 4.95
CA LYS A 136 1.98 10.96 5.48
C LYS A 136 2.01 11.19 7.00
N GLY A 137 2.53 10.22 7.73
CA GLY A 137 2.72 10.22 9.18
C GLY A 137 1.55 9.70 10.01
N GLU A 138 0.45 9.25 9.41
CA GLU A 138 -0.79 8.93 10.13
C GLU A 138 -0.82 7.51 10.71
N TRP A 139 -0.44 6.51 9.92
CA TRP A 139 -0.69 5.11 10.27
C TRP A 139 0.53 4.45 10.89
N LYS A 140 0.35 3.84 12.05
CA LYS A 140 1.39 3.07 12.75
C LYS A 140 0.93 1.64 12.97
N TYR A 141 1.66 0.68 12.42
CA TYR A 141 1.45 -0.73 12.71
C TYR A 141 2.45 -1.22 13.77
N ASP A 142 1.95 -1.89 14.79
CA ASP A 142 2.75 -2.52 15.83
C ASP A 142 2.72 -4.04 15.66
N ASN A 143 3.89 -4.64 15.41
CA ASN A 143 4.03 -6.09 15.20
C ASN A 143 3.73 -6.93 16.46
N GLN A 144 3.92 -6.37 17.66
CA GLN A 144 3.70 -7.07 18.93
C GLN A 144 2.21 -7.12 19.27
N THR A 145 1.52 -5.98 19.19
CA THR A 145 0.09 -5.90 19.49
C THR A 145 -0.79 -6.31 18.31
N ARG A 146 -0.22 -6.31 17.10
CA ARG A 146 -0.92 -6.49 15.81
C ARG A 146 -1.97 -5.41 15.53
N GLN A 147 -1.86 -4.25 16.16
CA GLN A 147 -2.80 -3.15 15.99
C GLN A 147 -2.28 -2.12 14.99
N ILE A 148 -3.21 -1.47 14.30
CA ILE A 148 -2.93 -0.31 13.45
C ILE A 148 -3.55 0.91 14.14
N LEU A 149 -2.71 1.87 14.52
CA LEU A 149 -3.10 3.13 15.15
C LEU A 149 -3.18 4.24 14.09
N SER A 150 -4.27 5.00 14.07
CA SER A 150 -4.30 6.33 13.47
C SER A 150 -3.83 7.36 14.50
N THR A 151 -2.72 8.04 14.22
CA THR A 151 -2.22 9.13 15.09
C THR A 151 -3.05 10.39 14.99
N ASN A 152 -3.85 10.55 13.93
CA ASN A 152 -4.70 11.73 13.74
C ASN A 152 -5.87 11.76 14.71
N VAL A 153 -6.47 10.60 14.99
CA VAL A 153 -7.64 10.48 15.88
C VAL A 153 -7.36 9.67 17.16
N ASN A 154 -6.14 9.15 17.33
CA ASN A 154 -5.74 8.29 18.45
C ASN A 154 -6.67 7.08 18.65
N LYS A 155 -7.02 6.42 17.54
CA LYS A 155 -7.90 5.24 17.51
C LYS A 155 -7.26 4.11 16.73
N CYS A 156 -7.64 2.89 17.08
CA CYS A 156 -7.18 1.67 16.42
C CYS A 156 -8.16 1.24 15.34
N VAL A 157 -7.60 0.70 14.26
CA VAL A 157 -8.37 0.04 13.20
C VAL A 157 -9.05 -1.19 13.77
N ALA A 158 -10.37 -1.23 13.65
CA ALA A 158 -11.23 -2.33 14.04
C ALA A 158 -12.13 -2.75 12.88
N THR A 159 -12.91 -3.80 13.08
CA THR A 159 -13.97 -4.18 12.16
C THR A 159 -15.17 -4.78 12.87
N ASP A 160 -16.35 -4.54 12.31
CA ASP A 160 -17.63 -5.18 12.67
C ASP A 160 -17.93 -6.42 11.82
N GLY A 161 -16.97 -6.87 11.00
CA GLY A 161 -17.10 -7.97 10.06
C GLY A 161 -17.64 -7.57 8.68
N LYS A 162 -18.00 -6.29 8.47
CA LYS A 162 -18.48 -5.76 7.18
C LYS A 162 -17.58 -4.67 6.63
N VAL A 163 -17.08 -3.79 7.49
CA VAL A 163 -16.22 -2.66 7.12
C VAL A 163 -15.10 -2.46 8.13
N LEU A 164 -14.09 -1.71 7.72
CA LEU A 164 -13.11 -1.12 8.65
C LEU A 164 -13.69 0.14 9.30
N LEU A 165 -13.36 0.31 10.57
CA LEU A 165 -13.77 1.43 11.40
C LEU A 165 -12.68 1.78 12.42
N LEU A 166 -12.82 2.92 13.09
CA LEU A 166 -11.86 3.39 14.10
C LEU A 166 -12.51 3.41 15.48
N GLU A 167 -11.89 2.71 16.42
CA GLU A 167 -12.36 2.57 17.80
C GLU A 167 -11.27 2.91 18.81
N THR A 168 -11.67 3.13 20.06
CA THR A 168 -10.72 3.21 21.17
C THR A 168 -9.86 1.95 21.22
N CYS A 169 -8.54 2.12 21.28
CA CYS A 169 -7.60 1.00 21.28
C CYS A 169 -7.78 0.09 22.50
N GLN A 170 -7.89 -1.21 22.25
CA GLN A 170 -8.08 -2.25 23.26
C GLN A 170 -7.18 -3.46 22.97
N ASN A 171 -6.18 -3.71 23.81
CA ASN A 171 -5.18 -4.77 23.58
C ASN A 171 -5.78 -6.19 23.54
N ASN A 172 -6.92 -6.41 24.20
CA ASN A 172 -7.62 -7.69 24.25
C ASN A 172 -8.63 -7.87 23.09
N SER A 173 -8.92 -6.84 22.30
CA SER A 173 -9.89 -6.92 21.21
C SER A 173 -9.27 -7.61 19.99
N THR A 174 -9.76 -8.81 19.67
CA THR A 174 -9.36 -9.55 18.44
C THR A 174 -9.88 -8.88 17.17
N ALA A 175 -10.97 -8.10 17.25
CA ALA A 175 -11.45 -7.29 16.13
C ALA A 175 -10.47 -6.19 15.72
N GLN A 176 -9.54 -5.80 16.61
CA GLN A 176 -8.51 -4.78 16.38
C GLN A 176 -7.14 -5.37 16.00
N LYS A 177 -7.04 -6.69 15.82
CA LYS A 177 -5.77 -7.36 15.52
C LYS A 177 -5.71 -7.81 14.07
N TRP A 178 -4.62 -7.44 13.41
CA TRP A 178 -4.41 -7.58 11.98
C TRP A 178 -3.10 -8.31 11.70
N THR A 179 -3.18 -9.33 10.86
CA THR A 179 -2.02 -10.03 10.31
C THR A 179 -1.91 -9.75 8.82
N TRP A 180 -0.68 -9.80 8.31
CA TRP A 180 -0.39 -9.50 6.92
C TRP A 180 0.12 -10.76 6.24
N LYS A 181 -0.57 -11.19 5.18
CA LYS A 181 -0.12 -12.30 4.34
C LYS A 181 0.40 -11.75 3.02
N GLU A 182 1.72 -11.78 2.87
CA GLU A 182 2.36 -11.47 1.59
C GLU A 182 1.88 -12.45 0.52
N THR A 183 1.48 -11.92 -0.62
CA THR A 183 0.99 -12.71 -1.75
C THR A 183 1.75 -12.29 -3.00
N TYR A 184 2.27 -13.27 -3.73
CA TYR A 184 3.06 -13.05 -4.93
C TYR A 184 2.32 -13.61 -6.14
N ILE A 185 2.38 -12.90 -7.25
CA ILE A 185 1.95 -13.42 -8.55
C ILE A 185 3.14 -14.18 -9.11
N VAL A 186 2.92 -15.48 -9.39
CA VAL A 186 3.90 -16.38 -10.03
C VAL A 186 3.56 -16.48 -11.50
#